data_AF-A0A8I1WIM4-F1
#
_entry.id   AF-A0A8I1WIM4-F1
#
_cell.length_a   1.000
_cell.length_b   1.000
_cell.length_c   1.000
_cell.angle_alpha   90.00
_cell.angle_beta   90.00
_cell.angle_gamma   90.00
#
_symmetry.space_group_name_H-M   'P 1'
#
loop_
_entity.id
_entity.type
_entity.pdbx_description
1 polymer ?
#
loop_
_entity_poly.entity_id
_entity_poly.type
_entity_poly.pdbx_seq_one_letter_code
_entity_poly.pdbx_strand_id
1 'polypeptide(L)'
;MNNIEGFSIPIHRSLISPMYWMGVPRQLLLAEVGAAVFAFVFFKNYYVAILMIMLHMIFMVLGRKDPQFHQVFFRYCLHKPPIYYR
;
A
#
# COMPACT_ATOMS: atom_id res chain seq x y z
N MET A 1 16.64 -25.70 -19.17
CA MET A 1 16.67 -24.57 -20.12
C MET A 1 18.12 -24.17 -20.31
N ASN A 2 18.66 -24.35 -21.51
CA ASN A 2 20.00 -23.86 -21.84
C ASN A 2 19.96 -22.32 -21.87
N ASN A 3 20.75 -21.68 -21.01
CA ASN A 3 20.93 -20.22 -21.04
C ASN A 3 21.76 -19.86 -22.27
N ILE A 4 21.12 -19.22 -23.24
CA ILE A 4 21.78 -18.66 -24.42
C ILE A 4 22.53 -17.42 -23.94
N GLU A 5 23.85 -17.38 -24.12
CA GLU A 5 24.68 -16.25 -23.69
C GLU A 5 24.18 -14.95 -24.35
N GLY A 6 23.80 -13.95 -23.53
CA GLY A 6 23.27 -12.65 -23.99
C GLY A 6 21.75 -12.47 -23.95
N PHE A 7 20.96 -13.48 -23.56
CA PHE A 7 19.49 -13.36 -23.52
C PHE A 7 18.91 -12.87 -22.18
N SER A 8 19.73 -12.80 -21.11
CA SER A 8 19.30 -12.28 -19.81
C SER A 8 20.10 -11.03 -19.43
N ILE A 9 19.41 -9.89 -19.32
CA ILE A 9 19.98 -8.63 -18.84
C ILE A 9 19.65 -8.51 -17.35
N PRO A 10 20.64 -8.27 -16.45
CA PRO A 10 20.35 -8.10 -15.04
C PRO A 10 19.49 -6.85 -14.82
N ILE A 11 18.26 -7.04 -14.35
CA ILE A 11 17.38 -5.93 -13.96
C ILE A 11 17.77 -5.47 -12.56
N HIS A 12 18.06 -4.19 -12.42
CA HIS A 12 18.40 -3.63 -11.12
C HIS A 12 17.19 -3.71 -10.18
N ARG A 13 17.41 -4.16 -8.94
CA ARG A 13 16.35 -4.41 -7.95
C ARG A 13 15.47 -3.18 -7.70
N SER A 14 16.03 -1.97 -7.80
CA SER A 14 15.27 -0.72 -7.62
C SER A 14 14.13 -0.53 -8.61
N LEU A 15 14.16 -1.15 -9.79
CA LEU A 15 13.12 -1.05 -10.81
C LEU A 15 11.90 -1.92 -10.48
N ILE A 16 12.08 -2.97 -9.69
CA ILE A 16 11.06 -3.97 -9.37
C ILE A 16 10.64 -3.94 -7.91
N SER A 17 11.48 -3.39 -7.02
CA SER A 17 11.19 -3.37 -5.59
C SER A 17 10.14 -2.30 -5.26
N PRO A 18 9.05 -2.67 -4.58
CA PRO A 18 8.07 -1.68 -4.12
C PRO A 18 8.66 -0.78 -3.04
N MET A 19 8.30 0.50 -3.06
CA MET A 19 8.81 1.50 -2.12
C MET A 19 8.02 1.50 -0.80
N TYR A 20 8.66 0.96 0.23
CA TYR A 20 8.11 0.79 1.57
C TYR A 20 8.83 1.68 2.57
N TRP A 21 8.08 2.33 3.46
CA TRP A 21 8.58 3.07 4.62
C TRP A 21 7.94 2.50 5.88
N MET A 22 8.75 2.24 6.90
CA MET A 22 8.29 1.67 8.19
C MET A 22 7.46 0.38 8.04
N GLY A 23 7.70 -0.41 6.98
CA GLY A 23 6.96 -1.65 6.73
C GLY A 23 5.61 -1.49 6.02
N VAL A 24 5.27 -0.29 5.55
CA VAL A 24 4.03 0.01 4.81
C VAL A 24 4.37 0.74 3.49
N PRO A 25 3.57 0.59 2.41
CA PRO A 25 3.76 1.37 1.19
C PRO A 25 3.78 2.87 1.47
N ARG A 26 4.75 3.59 0.90
CA ARG A 26 4.95 5.04 1.17
C ARG A 26 3.66 5.86 1.02
N GLN A 27 2.89 5.62 -0.04
CA GLN A 27 1.65 6.37 -0.30
C GLN A 27 0.63 6.20 0.82
N LEU A 28 0.55 4.99 1.37
CA LEU A 28 -0.42 4.62 2.38
C LEU A 28 -0.02 5.19 3.74
N LEU A 29 1.27 5.11 4.09
CA LEU A 29 1.82 5.77 5.28
C LEU A 29 1.57 7.29 5.27
N LEU A 30 1.81 7.95 4.14
CA LEU A 30 1.55 9.40 4.01
C LEU A 30 0.06 9.73 4.19
N ALA A 31 -0.84 8.90 3.66
CA ALA A 31 -2.27 9.07 3.83
C ALA A 31 -2.70 8.87 5.29
N GLU A 32 -2.19 7.85 5.97
CA GLU A 32 -2.47 7.59 7.39
C GLU A 32 -1.98 8.73 8.29
N VAL A 33 -0.73 9.15 8.13
CA VAL A 33 -0.16 10.25 8.92
C VAL A 33 -0.90 11.55 8.65
N GLY A 34 -1.21 11.84 7.38
CA GLY A 34 -2.02 13.01 7.00
C GLY A 34 -3.41 12.98 7.64
N ALA A 35 -4.08 11.84 7.60
CA ALA A 35 -5.38 11.65 8.23
C ALA A 35 -5.32 11.76 9.76
N ALA A 36 -4.28 11.23 10.39
CA ALA A 36 -4.07 11.33 11.84
C ALA A 36 -3.84 12.78 12.28
N VAL A 37 -2.97 13.51 11.59
CA VAL A 37 -2.71 14.95 11.86
C VAL A 37 -3.97 15.77 11.63
N PHE A 38 -4.68 15.54 10.52
CA PHE A 38 -5.95 16.21 10.25
C PHE A 38 -6.96 15.94 11.36
N ALA A 39 -7.16 14.68 11.73
CA ALA A 39 -8.13 14.34 12.76
C ALA A 39 -7.77 14.92 14.13
N PHE A 40 -6.48 14.92 14.48
CA PHE A 40 -6.00 15.52 15.72
C PHE A 40 -6.24 17.03 15.75
N VAL A 41 -5.91 17.76 14.67
CA VAL A 41 -6.06 19.22 14.62
C VAL A 41 -7.52 19.66 14.60
N PHE A 42 -8.35 19.02 13.77
CA PHE A 42 -9.72 19.46 13.53
C PHE A 42 -10.71 18.92 14.56
N PHE A 43 -10.61 17.63 14.93
CA PHE A 43 -11.55 17.03 15.89
C PHE A 43 -11.06 17.13 17.33
N LYS A 44 -9.79 17.52 17.57
CA LYS A 44 -9.14 17.51 18.90
C LYS A 44 -9.28 16.17 19.62
N ASN A 45 -9.39 15.09 18.84
CA ASN A 45 -9.69 13.76 19.35
C ASN A 45 -8.44 12.87 19.30
N TYR A 46 -7.87 12.59 20.47
CA TYR A 46 -6.68 11.74 20.60
C TYR A 46 -6.97 10.26 20.31
N TYR A 47 -8.22 9.81 20.46
CA TYR A 47 -8.58 8.43 20.17
C TYR A 47 -8.39 8.09 18.68
N VAL A 48 -8.54 9.07 17.79
CA VAL A 48 -8.29 8.85 16.35
C VAL A 48 -6.82 8.56 16.10
N ALA A 49 -5.89 9.22 16.80
CA ALA A 49 -4.46 8.93 16.66
C ALA A 49 -4.14 7.48 17.07
N ILE A 50 -4.74 6.99 18.16
CA ILE A 50 -4.59 5.59 18.61
C ILE A 50 -5.15 4.63 17.55
N LEU A 51 -6.33 4.92 17.01
CA LEU A 51 -6.94 4.13 15.94
C LEU A 51 -6.05 4.06 14.69
N MET A 52 -5.43 5.18 14.30
CA MET A 52 -4.52 5.22 13.16
C MET A 52 -3.25 4.39 13.38
N ILE A 53 -2.72 4.36 14.61
CA ILE A 53 -1.58 3.47 14.94
C ILE A 53 -2.01 2.00 14.82
N MET A 54 -3.20 1.64 15.31
CA MET A 54 -3.71 0.26 15.17
C MET A 54 -3.90 -0.13 13.70
N LEU A 55 -4.43 0.79 12.89
CA LEU A 55 -4.59 0.60 11.45
C LEU A 55 -3.22 0.42 10.74
N HIS A 56 -2.23 1.21 11.13
CA HIS A 56 -0.87 1.09 10.60
C HIS A 56 -0.26 -0.30 10.86
N MET A 57 -0.47 -0.84 12.07
CA MET A 57 -0.01 -2.19 12.41
C MET A 57 -0.67 -3.26 11.53
N ILE A 58 -1.97 -3.09 11.24
CA ILE A 58 -2.70 -3.98 10.32
C ILE A 58 -2.07 -3.92 8.93
N PHE A 59 -1.84 -2.72 8.38
CA PHE A 59 -1.21 -2.58 7.06
C PHE A 59 0.22 -3.10 7.01
N MET A 60 0.97 -3.00 8.11
CA MET A 60 2.30 -3.59 8.20
C MET A 60 2.24 -5.13 8.12
N VAL A 61 1.22 -5.75 8.71
CA VAL A 61 1.01 -7.21 8.61
C VAL A 61 0.54 -7.61 7.22
N LEU A 62 -0.40 -6.86 6.62
CA LEU A 62 -0.87 -7.14 5.25
C LEU A 62 0.25 -6.94 4.22
N GLY A 63 1.02 -5.86 4.36
CA GLY A 63 2.15 -5.54 3.50
C GLY A 63 3.28 -6.56 3.57
N ARG A 64 3.42 -7.29 4.68
CA ARG A 64 4.32 -8.45 4.80
C ARG A 64 3.85 -9.66 4.00
N LYS A 65 2.54 -9.84 3.81
CA LYS A 65 1.97 -10.95 3.03
C LYS A 65 1.98 -10.65 1.53
N ASP A 66 1.61 -9.44 1.16
CA ASP A 66 1.58 -8.98 -0.23
C ASP A 66 2.03 -7.52 -0.32
N PRO A 67 3.14 -7.23 -1.02
CA PRO A 67 3.62 -5.85 -1.19
C PRO A 67 2.68 -4.90 -1.96
N GLN A 68 1.69 -5.45 -2.69
CA GLN A 68 0.76 -4.69 -3.52
C GLN A 68 -0.70 -4.82 -3.06
N PHE A 69 -0.95 -5.34 -1.86
CA PHE A 69 -2.31 -5.60 -1.34
C PHE A 69 -3.27 -4.40 -1.51
N HIS A 70 -2.77 -3.20 -1.23
CA HIS A 70 -3.53 -1.96 -1.27
C HIS A 70 -4.02 -1.60 -2.69
N GLN A 71 -3.21 -1.87 -3.71
CA GLN A 71 -3.57 -1.56 -5.10
C GLN A 71 -4.71 -2.46 -5.57
N VAL A 72 -4.62 -3.75 -5.24
CA VAL A 72 -5.67 -4.73 -5.54
C VAL A 72 -6.95 -4.38 -4.78
N PHE A 73 -6.83 -4.06 -3.49
CA PHE A 73 -7.95 -3.64 -2.66
C PHE A 73 -8.65 -2.41 -3.22
N PHE A 74 -7.92 -1.33 -3.52
CA PHE A 74 -8.52 -0.13 -4.09
C PHE A 74 -9.12 -0.36 -5.47
N ARG A 75 -8.45 -1.14 -6.32
CA ARG A 75 -8.99 -1.49 -7.64
C ARG A 75 -10.29 -2.29 -7.52
N TYR A 76 -10.38 -3.19 -6.55
CA TYR A 76 -11.60 -3.93 -6.23
C TYR A 76 -12.70 -2.99 -5.73
N CYS A 77 -12.41 -2.12 -4.75
CA CYS A 77 -13.40 -1.18 -4.22
C CYS A 77 -13.91 -0.17 -5.26
N LEU A 78 -13.04 0.24 -6.19
CA LEU A 78 -13.39 1.18 -7.27
C LEU A 78 -13.98 0.47 -8.50
N HIS A 79 -14.00 -0.86 -8.53
CA HIS A 79 -14.52 -1.61 -9.65
C HIS A 79 -16.02 -1.37 -9.81
N LYS A 80 -16.41 -0.73 -10.92
CA LYS A 80 -17.82 -0.62 -11.32
C LYS A 80 -18.13 -1.77 -12.26
N PRO A 81 -19.18 -2.58 -11.98
CA PRO A 81 -19.54 -3.65 -12.89
C PRO A 81 -19.91 -3.03 -14.25
N PRO A 82 -19.42 -3.61 -15.36
CA PRO A 82 -19.79 -3.14 -16.69
C PRO A 82 -21.30 -3.19 -16.88
N ILE A 83 -21.86 -2.15 -17.51
CA ILE A 83 -23.31 -1.99 -17.75
C ILE A 83 -23.89 -3.18 -18.52
N TYR A 84 -23.06 -3.89 -19.30
CA TYR A 84 -23.45 -5.02 -20.15
C TYR A 84 -23.81 -6.31 -19.39
N TYR A 85 -23.55 -6.39 -18.09
CA TYR A 85 -23.84 -7.57 -17.25
C TYR A 85 -24.92 -7.28 -16.18
N ARG A 86 -25.86 -6.38 -16.46
CA ARG A 86 -26.99 -6.04 -15.57
C ARG A 86 -28.30 -6.65 -16.04
#